data_AF-A0A0A9XYG2-F1
#
_entry.id   AF-A0A0A9XYG2-F1
#
_cell.length_a   1.000
_cell.length_b   1.000
_cell.length_c   1.000
_cell.angle_alpha   90.00
_cell.angle_beta   90.00
_cell.angle_gamma   90.00
#
_symmetry.space_group_name_H-M   'P 1'
#
loop_
_entity.id
_entity.type
_entity.pdbx_description
1 polymer ?
#
loop_
_entity_poly.entity_id
_entity_poly.type
_entity_poly.pdbx_seq_one_letter_code
_entity_poly.pdbx_strand_id
1 'polypeptide(L)'
;AGDCGSRGLTPNELLNHSLWWKGPPWLLDSVDLWPDSPVNDHVDLPEIKSSVISFLERADVSIFLQWMSRVSSYLKLLRYVAWIKRLIQNRRNKQNKVTGQLTSK
;
A
#
# COMPACT_ATOMS: atom_id res chain seq x y z
N ALA A 1 -17.65 -18.91 -0.80
CA ALA A 1 -16.55 -19.90 -0.82
C ALA A 1 -15.68 -19.66 -2.05
N GLY A 2 -14.52 -19.02 -1.85
CA GLY A 2 -13.49 -18.78 -2.87
C GLY A 2 -12.08 -18.84 -2.27
N ASP A 3 -11.94 -19.53 -1.14
CA ASP A 3 -10.75 -19.46 -0.28
C ASP A 3 -9.69 -20.53 -0.63
N CYS A 4 -9.92 -21.32 -1.67
CA CYS A 4 -9.01 -22.39 -2.06
C CYS A 4 -7.73 -21.84 -2.71
N GLY A 5 -7.83 -20.79 -3.54
CA GLY A 5 -6.65 -20.13 -4.11
C GLY A 5 -5.76 -19.44 -3.07
N SER A 6 -6.36 -18.80 -2.06
CA SER A 6 -5.65 -18.15 -0.94
C SER A 6 -5.03 -19.15 0.04
N ARG A 7 -5.51 -20.39 0.08
CA ARG A 7 -5.03 -21.44 0.99
C ARG A 7 -3.92 -22.33 0.41
N GLY A 8 -3.29 -21.90 -0.69
CA GLY A 8 -2.05 -22.51 -1.17
C GLY A 8 -2.21 -23.59 -2.23
N LEU A 9 -3.27 -23.56 -3.04
CA LEU A 9 -3.34 -24.38 -4.24
C LEU A 9 -2.18 -24.03 -5.19
N THR A 10 -1.50 -25.05 -5.70
CA THR A 10 -0.51 -24.85 -6.75
C THR A 10 -1.20 -24.45 -8.07
N PRO A 11 -0.50 -23.78 -9.01
CA PRO A 11 -1.10 -23.37 -10.27
C PRO A 11 -1.76 -24.53 -11.04
N ASN A 12 -1.17 -25.72 -10.98
CA ASN A 12 -1.65 -26.89 -11.71
C ASN A 12 -2.92 -27.48 -11.07
N GLU A 13 -3.04 -27.42 -9.74
CA GLU A 13 -4.25 -27.83 -9.02
C GLU A 13 -5.37 -26.81 -9.21
N LEU A 14 -5.03 -25.51 -9.24
CA LEU A 14 -6.00 -24.43 -9.45
C LEU A 14 -6.70 -24.54 -10.81
N LEU A 15 -5.97 -24.90 -11.87
CA LEU A 15 -6.54 -25.07 -13.22
C LEU A 15 -7.70 -26.07 -13.23
N ASN A 16 -7.63 -27.12 -12.41
CA ASN A 16 -8.65 -28.17 -12.34
C ASN A 16 -9.64 -27.96 -11.17
N HIS A 17 -9.54 -26.86 -10.42
CA HIS A 17 -10.33 -26.66 -9.21
C HIS A 17 -11.70 -26.07 -9.53
N SER A 18 -12.71 -26.94 -9.64
CA SER A 18 -14.08 -26.56 -10.02
C SER A 18 -14.69 -25.51 -9.08
N LEU A 19 -14.49 -25.62 -7.77
CA LEU A 19 -15.02 -24.66 -6.79
C LEU A 19 -14.47 -23.24 -6.98
N TRP A 20 -13.26 -23.11 -7.52
CA TRP A 20 -12.65 -21.80 -7.80
C TRP A 20 -13.27 -21.16 -9.05
N TRP A 21 -13.43 -21.95 -10.12
CA TRP A 21 -13.90 -21.45 -11.41
C TRP A 21 -15.43 -21.38 -11.53
N LYS A 22 -16.15 -22.33 -10.92
CA LYS A 22 -17.60 -22.48 -11.00
C LYS A 22 -18.32 -22.08 -9.71
N GLY A 23 -17.57 -21.85 -8.63
CA GLY A 23 -18.16 -21.62 -7.32
C GLY A 23 -18.79 -22.88 -6.72
N PRO A 24 -19.43 -22.75 -5.54
CA PRO A 24 -20.17 -23.84 -4.92
C PRO A 24 -21.44 -24.18 -5.72
N PRO A 25 -21.87 -25.45 -5.78
CA PRO A 25 -22.99 -25.89 -6.61
C PRO A 25 -24.29 -25.10 -6.37
N TRP A 26 -24.61 -24.79 -5.11
CA TRP A 26 -25.82 -24.04 -4.75
C TRP A 26 -25.89 -22.64 -5.36
N LEU A 27 -24.76 -22.05 -5.77
CA LEU A 27 -24.75 -20.73 -6.41
C LEU A 27 -25.35 -20.79 -7.83
N LEU A 28 -25.36 -21.98 -8.44
CA LEU A 28 -25.95 -22.22 -9.76
C LEU A 28 -27.45 -22.58 -9.66
N ASP A 29 -27.94 -22.88 -8.45
CA ASP A 29 -29.33 -23.21 -8.19
C ASP A 29 -30.16 -21.95 -7.89
N SER A 30 -31.49 -22.09 -7.88
CA SER A 30 -32.40 -21.00 -7.52
C SER A 30 -32.08 -20.44 -6.15
N VAL A 31 -32.26 -19.13 -5.95
CA VAL A 31 -31.98 -18.43 -4.69
C VAL A 31 -32.70 -19.06 -3.49
N ASP A 32 -33.87 -19.66 -3.70
CA ASP A 32 -34.63 -20.37 -2.66
C ASP A 32 -33.94 -21.64 -2.13
N LEU A 33 -32.96 -22.18 -2.86
CA LEU A 33 -32.15 -23.33 -2.49
C LEU A 33 -30.80 -22.93 -1.91
N TRP A 34 -30.53 -21.62 -1.79
CA TRP A 34 -29.29 -21.16 -1.22
C TRP A 34 -29.28 -21.50 0.29
N PRO A 35 -28.12 -21.91 0.83
CA PRO A 35 -28.02 -22.10 2.26
C PRO A 35 -28.30 -20.77 2.95
N ASP A 36 -29.08 -20.82 4.04
CA ASP A 36 -29.23 -19.67 4.92
C ASP A 36 -27.84 -19.21 5.32
N SER A 37 -27.50 -17.96 5.00
CA SER A 37 -26.27 -17.37 5.52
C SER A 37 -26.38 -17.49 7.03
N PRO A 38 -25.38 -18.05 7.75
CA PRO A 38 -25.31 -17.77 9.16
C PRO A 38 -25.21 -16.25 9.24
N VAL A 39 -26.28 -15.60 9.66
CA VAL A 39 -26.22 -14.24 10.20
C VAL A 39 -25.44 -14.40 11.49
N ASN A 40 -24.14 -14.60 11.35
CA ASN A 40 -23.22 -14.47 12.44
C ASN A 40 -23.16 -12.97 12.62
N ASP A 41 -24.01 -12.45 13.52
CA ASP A 41 -24.03 -11.07 14.00
C ASP A 41 -22.63 -10.53 13.90
N HIS A 42 -22.37 -9.67 12.89
CA HIS A 42 -21.07 -9.13 12.52
C HIS A 42 -19.98 -9.49 13.52
N VAL A 43 -19.50 -10.74 13.49
CA VAL A 43 -18.24 -11.03 14.12
C VAL A 43 -17.33 -10.36 13.14
N ASP A 44 -16.99 -9.11 13.47
CA ASP A 44 -15.83 -8.40 12.99
C ASP A 44 -14.67 -9.34 13.30
N LEU A 45 -14.53 -10.39 12.48
CA LEU A 45 -13.33 -11.15 12.32
C LEU A 45 -12.39 -10.04 11.89
N PRO A 46 -11.46 -9.60 12.77
CA PRO A 46 -10.48 -8.66 12.32
C PRO A 46 -9.83 -9.39 11.16
N GLU A 47 -10.00 -8.86 9.95
CA GLU A 47 -9.17 -9.27 8.83
C GLU A 47 -7.76 -9.13 9.41
N ILE A 48 -7.13 -10.25 9.76
CA ILE A 48 -5.76 -10.26 10.25
C ILE A 48 -4.96 -9.97 8.99
N LYS A 49 -5.00 -8.70 8.55
CA LYS A 49 -3.83 -8.04 8.03
C LYS A 49 -2.81 -8.38 9.07
N SER A 50 -1.83 -9.19 8.70
CA SER A 50 -0.62 -9.27 9.50
C SER A 50 -0.23 -7.82 9.69
N SER A 51 -0.51 -7.27 10.87
CA SER A 51 0.26 -6.18 11.36
C SER A 51 1.63 -6.84 11.43
N VAL A 52 2.39 -6.65 10.36
CA VAL A 52 3.83 -6.65 10.49
C VAL A 52 4.02 -5.57 11.53
N ILE A 53 4.07 -6.00 12.79
CA ILE A 53 4.58 -5.21 13.89
C ILE A 53 6.03 -5.08 13.48
N SER A 54 6.29 -4.09 12.62
CA SER A 54 7.62 -3.65 12.30
C SER A 54 8.20 -3.29 13.64
N PHE A 55 9.05 -4.16 14.17
CA PHE A 55 9.84 -3.86 15.33
C PHE A 55 10.69 -2.66 14.89
N LEU A 56 10.22 -1.45 15.20
CA LEU A 56 10.98 -0.25 15.00
C LEU A 56 12.05 -0.28 16.08
N GLU A 57 13.10 -1.06 15.83
CA GLU A 57 14.39 -0.75 16.43
C GLU A 57 14.59 0.75 16.20
N ARG A 58 14.84 1.53 17.28
CA ARG A 58 15.23 2.93 17.12
C ARG A 58 16.59 2.93 16.45
N ALA A 59 16.61 2.66 15.14
CA ALA A 59 17.64 3.17 14.28
C ALA A 59 17.64 4.68 14.54
N ASP A 60 18.83 5.25 14.73
CA ASP A 60 19.00 6.69 14.76
C ASP A 60 18.59 7.21 13.37
N VAL A 61 17.29 7.40 13.17
CA VAL A 61 16.75 7.82 11.88
C VAL A 61 17.22 9.23 11.69
N SER A 62 18.05 9.44 10.67
CA SER A 62 18.53 10.76 10.27
C SER A 62 17.39 11.77 10.33
N ILE A 63 17.63 12.92 10.98
CA ILE A 63 16.65 14.00 11.07
C ILE A 63 16.12 14.42 9.69
N PHE A 64 16.94 14.24 8.65
CA PHE A 64 16.54 14.46 7.26
C PHE A 64 15.46 13.47 6.80
N LEU A 65 15.63 12.17 7.09
CA LEU A 65 14.63 11.15 6.79
C LEU A 65 13.33 11.37 7.56
N GLN A 66 13.42 11.75 8.84
CA GLN A 66 12.24 12.10 9.65
C GLN A 66 11.49 13.31 9.10
N TRP A 67 12.19 14.30 8.55
CA TRP A 67 11.53 15.43 7.90
C TRP A 67 10.86 15.02 6.58
N MET A 68 11.54 14.22 5.75
CA MET A 68 10.99 13.77 4.47
C MET A 68 9.73 12.92 4.63
N SER A 69 9.66 12.08 5.66
CA SER A 69 8.49 11.22 5.91
C SER A 69 7.21 12.01 6.23
N ARG A 70 7.32 13.29 6.65
CA ARG A 70 6.18 14.17 6.92
C ARG A 70 5.59 14.80 5.65
N VAL A 71 6.19 14.58 4.48
CA VAL A 71 5.74 15.14 3.20
C VAL A 71 5.05 14.06 2.37
N SER A 72 3.72 14.21 2.19
CA SER A 72 2.88 13.22 1.50
C SER A 72 2.93 13.25 -0.03
N SER A 73 3.64 14.21 -0.64
CA SER A 73 3.75 14.35 -2.09
C SER A 73 5.20 14.37 -2.52
N TYR A 74 5.56 13.43 -3.40
CA TYR A 74 6.91 13.35 -3.97
C TYR A 74 7.32 14.66 -4.68
N LEU A 75 6.43 15.24 -5.49
CA LEU A 75 6.71 16.50 -6.19
C LEU A 75 6.91 17.67 -5.21
N LYS A 76 6.17 17.68 -4.10
CA LYS A 76 6.33 18.68 -3.03
C LYS A 76 7.69 18.52 -2.34
N LEU A 77 8.08 17.29 -2.03
CA LEU A 77 9.40 16.98 -1.46
C LEU A 77 10.54 17.40 -2.40
N LEU A 78 10.42 17.07 -3.69
CA LEU A 78 11.41 17.44 -4.71
C LEU A 78 11.63 18.95 -4.77
N ARG A 79 10.54 19.74 -4.73
CA ARG A 79 10.61 21.21 -4.68
C ARG A 79 11.33 21.71 -3.43
N TYR A 80 11.05 21.13 -2.25
CA TYR A 80 11.74 21.51 -1.01
C TYR A 80 13.24 21.23 -1.07
N VAL A 81 13.64 20.04 -1.52
CA VAL A 81 15.05 19.68 -1.68
C VAL A 81 15.74 20.60 -2.70
N ALA A 82 15.08 20.92 -3.80
CA ALA A 82 15.60 21.86 -4.80
C ALA A 82 15.80 23.28 -4.23
N TRP A 83 14.86 23.77 -3.40
CA TRP A 83 15.03 25.04 -2.68
C TRP A 83 16.20 25.02 -1.72
N ILE A 84 16.36 23.95 -0.92
CA ILE A 84 17.49 23.78 0.00
C ILE A 84 18.82 23.80 -0.78
N LYS A 85 18.91 23.03 -1.87
CA LYS A 85 20.09 23.04 -2.75
C LYS A 85 20.39 24.43 -3.32
N ARG A 86 19.37 25.13 -3.83
CA ARG A 86 19.53 26.49 -4.37
C ARG A 86 19.98 27.47 -3.29
N LEU A 87 19.43 27.38 -2.08
CA LEU A 87 19.84 28.21 -0.95
C LEU A 87 21.33 28.01 -0.64
N ILE A 88 21.77 26.76 -0.49
CA ILE A 88 23.18 26.42 -0.23
C ILE A 88 24.07 26.99 -1.34
N GLN A 89 23.69 26.80 -2.60
CA GLN A 89 24.42 27.31 -3.75
C GLN A 89 24.54 28.84 -3.73
N ASN A 90 23.43 29.56 -3.51
CA ASN A 90 23.41 31.03 -3.48
C ASN A 90 24.16 31.61 -2.29
N ARG A 91 24.24 30.88 -1.18
CA ARG A 91 25.05 31.26 -0.01
C ARG A 91 26.53 31.09 -0.27
N ARG A 92 26.93 30.07 -1.03
CA ARG A 92 28.32 29.83 -1.46
C ARG A 92 28.76 30.79 -2.57
N ASN A 93 27.90 31.04 -3.57
CA ASN A 93 28.18 31.87 -4.74
C ASN A 93 27.42 33.20 -4.68
N LYS A 94 27.94 34.17 -3.92
CA LYS A 94 27.29 35.48 -3.72
C LYS A 94 27.12 36.30 -5.01
N GLN A 95 28.02 36.13 -5.98
CA GLN A 95 28.01 36.88 -7.24
C GLN A 95 27.08 36.27 -8.31
N ASN A 96 26.91 34.95 -8.31
CA ASN A 96 26.11 34.23 -9.31
C ASN A 96 24.96 33.48 -8.64
N LYS A 97 23.96 34.23 -8.17
CA LYS A 97 22.78 33.66 -7.50
C LYS A 97 21.79 33.10 -8.53
N VAL A 98 21.39 31.85 -8.34
CA VAL A 98 20.33 31.20 -9.10
C VAL A 98 18.98 31.66 -8.57
N THR A 99 18.16 32.24 -9.43
CA THR A 99 16.81 32.75 -9.11
C THR A 99 15.77 32.18 -10.10
N GLY A 100 14.50 32.57 -9.98
CA GLY A 100 13.41 32.10 -10.87
C GLY A 100 12.62 30.91 -10.33
N GLN A 101 11.64 30.42 -11.09
CA GLN A 101 10.77 29.32 -10.67
C GLN A 101 11.52 27.97 -10.64
N LEU A 102 11.09 27.05 -9.77
CA LEU A 102 11.53 25.66 -9.76
C LEU A 102 10.46 24.82 -10.44
N THR A 103 10.58 24.64 -11.74
CA THR A 103 9.72 23.75 -12.52
C THR A 103 10.26 22.33 -12.43
N SER A 104 9.39 21.38 -12.05
CA SER A 104 9.62 19.97 -12.35
C SER A 104 9.34 19.80 -13.84
N LYS A 105 10.31 19.30 -14.61
CA LYS A 105 10.05 18.80 -15.96
C LYS A 105 9.10 17.61 -15.91
#